data_AF-B0EE73-F1
#
_entry.id   AF-B0EE73-F1
#
_cell.length_a   1.000
_cell.length_b   1.000
_cell.length_c   1.000
_cell.angle_alpha   90.00
_cell.angle_beta   90.00
_cell.angle_gamma   90.00
#
_symmetry.space_group_name_H-M   'P 1'
#
loop_
_entity.id
_entity.type
_entity.pdbx_description
1 polymer ?
#
loop_
_entity_poly.entity_id
_entity_poly.type
_entity_poly.pdbx_seq_one_letter_code
_entity_poly.pdbx_strand_id
1 'polypeptide(L)'
;MDDGTINEIQVGMGPCGETRYPSYPLSRWSYCGVGEFQCNDGKSKELLKKAATAKGHSEWGNGSPSNAGNYNSKPPSSTGFFGNGFDNYQSEYGRFFQEWYFDLLLSHTDKVLSAARNVFGNTLALAGKISGVHWWYNDQSHAAEMTAGYYNSNGNDAYKTLSNTFKNNNVRFDFTCLEMSGTDGSCGSSPANLVDQAFNAAGTVGIGKCGENALELCGYGGCNTNGFNQIINKCKQHGLTAFTYLRMTRGLLDDGNAWGQFTNFVSRMR
;
A
#
# COMPACT_ATOMS: atom_id res chain seq x y z
N MET A 1 4.89 -28.16 10.31
CA MET A 1 5.41 -26.78 10.26
C MET A 1 6.66 -26.61 11.12
N ASP A 2 6.95 -27.54 12.04
CA ASP A 2 7.99 -27.35 13.06
C ASP A 2 9.39 -27.87 12.68
N ASP A 3 9.59 -28.31 11.43
CA ASP A 3 10.92 -28.68 10.92
C ASP A 3 11.75 -27.47 10.47
N GLY A 4 11.16 -26.27 10.51
CA GLY A 4 11.80 -25.00 10.13
C GLY A 4 11.80 -24.69 8.63
N THR A 5 11.19 -25.53 7.79
CA THR A 5 11.13 -25.30 6.34
C THR A 5 10.29 -24.07 5.99
N ILE A 6 9.15 -23.89 6.67
CA ILE A 6 8.29 -22.71 6.53
C ILE A 6 8.63 -21.75 7.68
N ASN A 7 9.21 -20.60 7.35
CA ASN A 7 9.63 -19.61 8.35
C ASN A 7 8.68 -18.40 8.45
N GLU A 8 7.81 -18.19 7.46
CA GLU A 8 6.86 -17.08 7.40
C GLU A 8 5.65 -17.43 6.53
N ILE A 9 4.48 -16.88 6.89
CA ILE A 9 3.27 -16.87 6.05
C ILE A 9 2.90 -15.43 5.75
N GLN A 10 2.85 -15.07 4.47
CA GLN A 10 2.31 -13.78 4.02
C GLN A 10 0.79 -13.93 3.82
N VAL A 11 0.00 -13.23 4.63
CA VAL A 11 -1.47 -13.34 4.64
C VAL A 11 -2.06 -12.38 3.61
N GLY A 12 -2.68 -12.93 2.56
CA GLY A 12 -3.31 -12.13 1.51
C GLY A 12 -4.60 -11.47 2.00
N MET A 13 -4.73 -10.15 1.83
CA MET A 13 -5.87 -9.37 2.34
C MET A 13 -6.66 -8.62 1.24
N GLY A 14 -6.32 -8.82 -0.03
CA GLY A 14 -6.96 -8.10 -1.12
C GLY A 14 -6.32 -8.40 -2.49
N PRO A 15 -6.53 -7.53 -3.49
CA PRO A 15 -5.95 -7.72 -4.82
C PRO A 15 -4.42 -7.83 -4.73
N CYS A 16 -3.85 -8.76 -5.49
CA CYS A 16 -2.41 -9.09 -5.43
C CYS A 16 -1.91 -9.53 -4.03
N GLY A 17 -2.82 -9.93 -3.13
CA GLY A 17 -2.50 -10.26 -1.73
C GLY A 17 -2.33 -9.05 -0.82
N GLU A 18 -2.53 -7.83 -1.33
CA GLU A 18 -2.23 -6.58 -0.63
C GLU A 18 -3.42 -6.09 0.22
N THR A 19 -3.11 -5.35 1.29
CA THR A 19 -4.09 -4.72 2.19
C THR A 19 -4.67 -3.46 1.56
N ARG A 20 -5.51 -3.59 0.54
CA ARG A 20 -6.10 -2.42 -0.15
C ARG A 20 -7.36 -2.78 -0.92
N TYR A 21 -8.02 -1.76 -1.44
CA TYR A 21 -9.05 -1.89 -2.46
C TYR A 21 -8.46 -2.01 -3.88
N PRO A 22 -9.19 -2.61 -4.84
CA PRO A 22 -8.77 -2.71 -6.24
C PRO A 22 -9.03 -1.40 -7.02
N SER A 23 -8.46 -0.28 -6.56
CA SER A 23 -8.76 1.07 -7.08
C SER A 23 -8.10 1.43 -8.42
N TYR A 24 -7.08 0.69 -8.86
CA TYR A 24 -6.34 0.91 -10.11
C TYR A 24 -6.24 -0.35 -10.99
N PRO A 25 -7.37 -0.95 -11.43
CA PRO A 25 -7.34 -2.12 -12.30
C PRO A 25 -6.81 -1.76 -13.70
N LEU A 26 -5.74 -2.42 -14.15
CA LEU A 26 -5.06 -2.13 -15.43
C LEU A 26 -5.95 -2.20 -16.68
N SER A 27 -7.15 -2.78 -16.59
CA SER A 27 -8.12 -2.82 -17.69
C SER A 27 -8.89 -1.50 -17.90
N ARG A 28 -8.88 -0.59 -16.92
CA ARG A 28 -9.64 0.68 -16.93
C ARG A 28 -8.81 1.87 -16.47
N TRP A 29 -7.73 1.60 -15.75
CA TRP A 29 -6.82 2.58 -15.18
C TRP A 29 -5.48 2.55 -15.90
N SER A 30 -4.92 3.74 -16.10
CA SER A 30 -3.57 3.96 -16.62
C SER A 30 -2.79 4.82 -15.64
N TYR A 31 -1.50 4.50 -15.46
CA TYR A 31 -0.63 5.34 -14.65
C TYR A 31 -0.59 6.77 -15.23
N CYS A 32 -0.80 7.83 -14.44
CA CYS A 32 -0.97 7.91 -12.99
C CYS A 32 -2.38 8.38 -12.57
N GLY A 33 -3.45 7.75 -13.02
CA GLY A 33 -4.82 8.15 -12.61
C GLY A 33 -5.06 8.05 -11.10
N VAL A 34 -6.00 8.82 -10.55
CA VAL A 34 -6.37 8.76 -9.12
C VAL A 34 -7.02 7.44 -8.70
N GLY A 35 -7.51 6.64 -9.65
CA GLY A 35 -8.30 5.45 -9.35
C GLY A 35 -9.75 5.79 -8.97
N GLU A 36 -10.50 4.83 -8.42
CA GLU A 36 -11.87 5.05 -7.94
C GLU A 36 -12.11 4.34 -6.61
N PHE A 37 -13.01 4.88 -5.78
CA PHE A 37 -13.49 4.23 -4.57
C PHE A 37 -14.26 2.94 -4.89
N GLN A 38 -13.91 1.83 -4.23
CA GLN A 38 -14.44 0.49 -4.52
C GLN A 38 -15.45 0.03 -3.46
N CYS A 39 -16.49 0.84 -3.22
CA CYS A 39 -17.49 0.60 -2.18
C CYS A 39 -18.94 0.65 -2.70
N ASN A 40 -19.14 0.37 -4.00
CA ASN A 40 -20.44 0.46 -4.65
C ASN A 40 -21.28 -0.82 -4.61
N ASP A 41 -20.75 -1.91 -4.05
CA ASP A 41 -21.51 -3.13 -3.81
C ASP A 41 -22.61 -2.91 -2.75
N GLY A 42 -23.59 -3.81 -2.73
CA GLY A 42 -24.76 -3.67 -1.85
C GLY A 42 -24.40 -3.64 -0.36
N LYS A 43 -23.37 -4.37 0.07
CA LYS A 43 -23.03 -4.44 1.49
C LYS A 43 -22.29 -3.20 1.95
N SER A 44 -21.34 -2.72 1.16
CA SER A 44 -20.65 -1.45 1.43
C SER A 44 -21.63 -0.28 1.49
N LYS A 45 -22.62 -0.23 0.59
CA LYS A 45 -23.67 0.79 0.62
C LYS A 45 -24.54 0.73 1.88
N GLU A 46 -24.91 -0.47 2.34
CA GLU A 46 -25.65 -0.65 3.59
C GLU A 46 -24.83 -0.14 4.80
N LEU A 47 -23.54 -0.48 4.84
CA LEU A 47 -22.63 -0.05 5.91
C LEU A 47 -22.41 1.46 5.90
N LEU A 48 -22.25 2.07 4.72
CA LEU A 48 -22.12 3.51 4.56
C LEU A 48 -23.38 4.23 5.04
N LYS A 49 -24.56 3.78 4.61
CA LYS A 49 -25.85 4.34 5.04
C LYS A 49 -26.01 4.28 6.55
N LYS A 50 -25.66 3.14 7.18
CA LYS A 50 -25.69 2.99 8.63
C LYS A 50 -24.74 3.97 9.34
N ALA A 51 -23.49 4.09 8.86
CA ALA A 51 -22.51 5.01 9.44
C ALA A 51 -22.96 6.47 9.31
N ALA A 52 -23.50 6.84 8.16
CA ALA A 52 -24.01 8.17 7.85
C ALA A 52 -25.19 8.56 8.76
N THR A 53 -26.18 7.67 8.91
CA THR A 53 -27.30 7.87 9.84
C THR A 53 -26.83 7.98 11.30
N ALA A 54 -25.86 7.16 11.72
CA ALA A 54 -25.31 7.23 13.08
C ALA A 54 -24.56 8.55 13.36
N LYS A 55 -23.99 9.17 12.32
CA LYS A 55 -23.34 10.49 12.40
C LYS A 55 -24.33 11.66 12.34
N GLY A 56 -25.63 11.40 12.15
CA GLY A 56 -26.66 12.44 12.01
C GLY A 56 -26.82 12.99 10.59
N HIS A 57 -26.09 12.44 9.62
CA HIS A 57 -26.03 12.92 8.24
C HIS A 57 -26.44 11.81 7.26
N SER A 58 -27.72 11.42 7.28
CA SER A 58 -28.19 10.30 6.43
C SER A 58 -27.99 10.55 4.93
N GLU A 59 -27.92 11.81 4.51
CA GLU A 59 -27.62 12.26 3.15
C GLU A 59 -26.20 11.88 2.68
N TRP A 60 -25.25 11.67 3.60
CA TRP A 60 -23.90 11.17 3.28
C TRP A 60 -23.90 9.67 2.95
N GLY A 61 -25.00 8.98 3.19
CA GLY A 61 -25.18 7.53 2.99
C GLY A 61 -25.48 7.10 1.56
N ASN A 62 -25.52 8.04 0.60
CA ASN A 62 -26.04 7.79 -0.76
C ASN A 62 -25.05 7.10 -1.71
N GLY A 63 -23.76 7.08 -1.38
CA GLY A 63 -22.74 6.43 -2.17
C GLY A 63 -21.36 7.07 -1.99
N SER A 64 -20.40 6.63 -2.81
CA SER A 64 -19.09 7.30 -2.89
C SER A 64 -19.23 8.74 -3.38
N PRO A 65 -18.28 9.65 -3.04
CA PRO A 65 -18.29 11.03 -3.52
C PRO A 65 -18.47 11.12 -5.04
N SER A 66 -19.55 11.78 -5.48
CA SER A 66 -19.93 11.87 -6.90
C SER A 66 -18.97 12.74 -7.73
N ASN A 67 -18.18 13.57 -7.06
CA ASN A 67 -17.22 14.50 -7.64
C ASN A 67 -15.76 13.99 -7.57
N ALA A 68 -15.53 12.69 -7.27
CA ALA A 68 -14.18 12.10 -7.19
C ALA A 68 -13.48 11.93 -8.55
N GLY A 69 -14.18 12.15 -9.65
CA GLY A 69 -13.66 11.91 -11.00
C GLY A 69 -13.82 10.45 -11.41
N ASN A 70 -12.92 9.97 -12.26
CA ASN A 70 -12.86 8.59 -12.70
C ASN A 70 -11.45 8.02 -12.54
N TYR A 71 -11.26 6.74 -12.88
CA TYR A 71 -9.97 6.04 -12.80
C TYR A 71 -8.77 6.87 -13.26
N ASN A 72 -8.91 7.62 -14.36
CA ASN A 72 -7.81 8.33 -15.03
C ASN A 72 -7.80 9.85 -14.78
N SER A 73 -8.67 10.35 -13.90
CA SER A 73 -8.61 11.74 -13.45
C SER A 73 -7.26 12.03 -12.76
N LYS A 74 -6.85 13.29 -12.83
CA LYS A 74 -5.65 13.88 -12.22
C LYS A 74 -6.01 15.07 -11.31
N PRO A 75 -5.62 15.07 -10.03
CA PRO A 75 -5.90 16.17 -9.13
C PRO A 75 -4.92 17.34 -9.40
N PRO A 76 -5.20 18.54 -8.87
CA PRO A 76 -6.47 18.92 -8.24
C PRO A 76 -7.54 19.31 -9.26
N SER A 77 -7.18 19.52 -10.53
CA SER A 77 -8.03 20.24 -11.49
C SER A 77 -9.12 19.40 -12.17
N SER A 78 -8.96 18.08 -12.28
CA SER A 78 -9.96 17.22 -12.93
C SER A 78 -10.83 16.42 -11.95
N THR A 79 -10.84 16.83 -10.68
CA THR A 79 -11.58 16.20 -9.58
C THR A 79 -12.16 17.28 -8.67
N GLY A 80 -13.45 17.21 -8.35
CA GLY A 80 -14.01 18.06 -7.30
C GLY A 80 -13.62 17.59 -5.90
N PHE A 81 -13.66 16.26 -5.67
CA PHE A 81 -13.39 15.68 -4.36
C PHE A 81 -11.93 15.83 -3.94
N PHE A 82 -10.98 15.49 -4.82
CA PHE A 82 -9.55 15.61 -4.55
C PHE A 82 -8.97 17.00 -4.90
N GLY A 83 -9.85 17.96 -5.19
CA GLY A 83 -9.50 19.34 -5.50
C GLY A 83 -10.24 20.32 -4.60
N ASN A 84 -10.74 21.41 -5.19
CA ASN A 84 -11.37 22.52 -4.46
C ASN A 84 -12.91 22.51 -4.56
N GLY A 85 -13.53 21.34 -4.70
CA GLY A 85 -14.99 21.21 -4.67
C GLY A 85 -15.60 21.50 -3.29
N PHE A 86 -16.90 21.75 -3.23
CA PHE A 86 -17.61 22.03 -1.96
C PHE A 86 -17.51 20.86 -0.96
N ASP A 87 -17.84 19.66 -1.42
CA ASP A 87 -17.70 18.41 -0.67
C ASP A 87 -16.38 17.72 -1.02
N ASN A 88 -15.26 18.42 -0.82
CA ASN A 88 -13.93 17.88 -1.09
C ASN A 88 -13.39 17.02 0.08
N TYR A 89 -12.21 16.43 -0.11
CA TYR A 89 -11.53 15.56 0.84
C TYR A 89 -11.25 16.24 2.21
N GLN A 90 -11.25 17.57 2.29
CA GLN A 90 -11.01 18.32 3.53
C GLN A 90 -12.30 18.69 4.27
N SER A 91 -13.44 18.66 3.57
CA SER A 91 -14.76 18.99 4.15
C SER A 91 -15.17 17.99 5.22
N GLU A 92 -16.20 18.33 5.99
CA GLU A 92 -16.73 17.44 7.03
C GLU A 92 -17.21 16.11 6.43
N TYR A 93 -17.94 16.18 5.30
CA TYR A 93 -18.35 15.01 4.53
C TYR A 93 -17.14 14.21 4.04
N GLY A 94 -16.13 14.88 3.47
CA GLY A 94 -14.95 14.21 2.93
C GLY A 94 -14.15 13.48 4.00
N ARG A 95 -13.99 14.09 5.18
CA ARG A 95 -13.36 13.45 6.35
C ARG A 95 -14.15 12.24 6.81
N PHE A 96 -15.46 12.38 7.00
CA PHE A 96 -16.35 11.26 7.35
C PHE A 96 -16.22 10.09 6.37
N PHE A 97 -16.28 10.36 5.07
CA PHE A 97 -16.24 9.30 4.07
C PHE A 97 -14.89 8.59 4.04
N GLN A 98 -13.77 9.33 4.12
CA GLN A 98 -12.43 8.77 4.14
C GLN A 98 -12.16 7.95 5.40
N GLU A 99 -12.58 8.45 6.58
CA GLU A 99 -12.52 7.71 7.85
C GLU A 99 -13.29 6.40 7.73
N TRP A 100 -14.55 6.46 7.29
CA TRP A 100 -15.39 5.26 7.11
C TRP A 100 -14.76 4.24 6.15
N TYR A 101 -14.24 4.70 5.00
CA TYR A 101 -13.69 3.81 3.98
C TYR A 101 -12.39 3.13 4.46
N PHE A 102 -11.55 3.87 5.19
CA PHE A 102 -10.34 3.33 5.80
C PHE A 102 -10.65 2.39 6.98
N ASP A 103 -11.58 2.76 7.86
CA ASP A 103 -12.03 1.94 8.98
C ASP A 103 -12.58 0.59 8.50
N LEU A 104 -13.27 0.57 7.36
CA LEU A 104 -13.73 -0.67 6.75
C LEU A 104 -12.57 -1.58 6.32
N LEU A 105 -11.51 -1.00 5.74
CA LEU A 105 -10.29 -1.74 5.38
C LEU A 105 -9.53 -2.22 6.63
N LEU A 106 -9.41 -1.39 7.67
CA LEU A 106 -8.78 -1.75 8.95
C LEU A 106 -9.53 -2.88 9.64
N SER A 107 -10.87 -2.83 9.67
CA SER A 107 -11.70 -3.89 10.24
C SER A 107 -11.56 -5.22 9.49
N HIS A 108 -11.48 -5.17 8.15
CA HIS A 108 -11.21 -6.36 7.34
C HIS A 108 -9.83 -6.93 7.65
N THR A 109 -8.81 -6.07 7.67
CA THR A 109 -7.41 -6.41 7.98
C THR A 109 -7.31 -7.11 9.32
N ASP A 110 -7.87 -6.52 10.38
CA ASP A 110 -7.84 -7.07 11.73
C ASP A 110 -8.49 -8.46 11.80
N LYS A 111 -9.67 -8.62 11.20
CA LYS A 111 -10.39 -9.91 11.19
C LYS A 111 -9.59 -11.00 10.49
N VAL A 112 -9.01 -10.71 9.33
CA VAL A 112 -8.24 -11.68 8.55
C VAL A 112 -6.94 -12.05 9.28
N LEU A 113 -6.21 -11.06 9.80
CA LEU A 113 -4.96 -11.31 10.53
C LEU A 113 -5.20 -12.04 11.86
N SER A 114 -6.27 -11.70 12.58
CA SER A 114 -6.66 -12.39 13.81
C SER A 114 -7.00 -13.85 13.53
N ALA A 115 -7.77 -14.13 12.47
CA ALA A 115 -8.06 -15.50 12.05
C ALA A 115 -6.78 -16.27 11.68
N ALA A 116 -5.87 -15.66 10.92
CA ALA A 116 -4.59 -16.28 10.58
C ALA A 116 -3.75 -16.55 11.83
N ARG A 117 -3.69 -15.60 12.77
CA ARG A 117 -2.96 -15.76 14.03
C ARG A 117 -3.52 -16.90 14.88
N ASN A 118 -4.84 -17.07 14.93
CA ASN A 118 -5.48 -18.19 15.61
C ASN A 118 -5.13 -19.55 15.00
N VAL A 119 -4.96 -19.62 13.68
CA VAL A 119 -4.59 -20.87 12.97
C VAL A 119 -3.11 -21.20 13.13
N PHE A 120 -2.22 -20.22 12.95
CA PHE A 120 -0.77 -20.46 12.89
C PHE A 120 -0.06 -20.31 14.24
N GLY A 121 -0.78 -19.95 15.30
CA GLY A 121 -0.21 -19.76 16.64
C GLY A 121 0.74 -18.56 16.69
N ASN A 122 1.48 -18.39 17.79
CA ASN A 122 2.34 -17.21 18.02
C ASN A 122 3.81 -17.39 17.63
N THR A 123 4.24 -18.60 17.29
CA THR A 123 5.65 -18.92 17.00
C THR A 123 6.02 -18.66 15.54
N LEU A 124 5.13 -19.01 14.60
CA LEU A 124 5.36 -18.76 13.18
C LEU A 124 5.18 -17.28 12.86
N ALA A 125 6.13 -16.72 12.10
CA ALA A 125 6.03 -15.35 11.63
C ALA A 125 4.87 -15.21 10.64
N LEU A 126 4.08 -14.15 10.81
CA LEU A 126 3.09 -13.74 9.83
C LEU A 126 3.52 -12.38 9.29
N ALA A 127 3.34 -12.17 7.99
CA ALA A 127 3.51 -10.89 7.34
C ALA A 127 2.22 -10.50 6.61
N GLY A 128 1.98 -9.20 6.50
CA GLY A 128 0.91 -8.66 5.67
C GLY A 128 1.51 -7.65 4.70
N LYS A 129 1.00 -7.63 3.47
CA LYS A 129 1.52 -6.77 2.42
C LYS A 129 0.72 -5.48 2.30
N ILE A 130 1.40 -4.35 2.21
CA ILE A 130 0.82 -3.04 1.93
C ILE A 130 1.48 -2.50 0.65
N SER A 131 0.62 -2.06 -0.27
CA SER A 131 1.06 -1.60 -1.59
C SER A 131 1.63 -0.18 -1.53
N GLY A 132 2.75 0.05 -2.21
CA GLY A 132 3.37 1.37 -2.35
C GLY A 132 2.71 2.22 -3.44
N VAL A 133 1.60 2.87 -3.11
CA VAL A 133 0.85 3.76 -4.02
C VAL A 133 1.51 5.15 -4.04
N HIS A 134 2.55 5.28 -4.87
CA HIS A 134 3.47 6.41 -4.82
C HIS A 134 3.08 7.63 -5.65
N TRP A 135 2.12 7.51 -6.58
CA TRP A 135 1.63 8.63 -7.37
C TRP A 135 0.58 9.45 -6.61
N TRP A 136 0.58 10.75 -6.85
CA TRP A 136 -0.14 11.78 -6.09
C TRP A 136 0.23 11.85 -4.61
N TYR A 137 1.33 11.24 -4.19
CA TYR A 137 1.86 11.33 -2.83
C TYR A 137 2.25 12.76 -2.44
N ASN A 138 2.78 13.55 -3.37
CA ASN A 138 3.12 14.96 -3.13
C ASN A 138 1.91 15.90 -3.32
N ASP A 139 0.76 15.40 -3.78
CA ASP A 139 -0.47 16.18 -3.82
C ASP A 139 -1.15 16.14 -2.45
N GLN A 140 -1.68 17.27 -1.98
CA GLN A 140 -2.25 17.37 -0.62
C GLN A 140 -3.42 16.40 -0.36
N SER A 141 -4.12 15.98 -1.42
CA SER A 141 -5.23 15.03 -1.32
C SER A 141 -4.76 13.59 -1.13
N HIS A 142 -3.52 13.26 -1.52
CA HIS A 142 -3.02 11.89 -1.59
C HIS A 142 -4.00 10.96 -2.34
N ALA A 143 -4.61 11.45 -3.43
CA ALA A 143 -5.82 10.87 -4.03
C ALA A 143 -5.73 9.36 -4.33
N ALA A 144 -4.60 8.88 -4.84
CA ALA A 144 -4.44 7.45 -5.15
C ALA A 144 -4.35 6.57 -3.90
N GLU A 145 -3.69 7.07 -2.85
CA GLU A 145 -3.67 6.41 -1.54
C GLU A 145 -5.10 6.36 -0.97
N MET A 146 -5.87 7.46 -1.08
CA MET A 146 -7.26 7.49 -0.62
C MET A 146 -8.14 6.46 -1.32
N THR A 147 -8.09 6.37 -2.66
CA THR A 147 -8.92 5.41 -3.38
C THR A 147 -8.50 3.96 -3.11
N ALA A 148 -7.20 3.72 -2.88
CA ALA A 148 -6.66 2.44 -2.44
C ALA A 148 -7.07 2.08 -1.00
N GLY A 149 -7.56 3.04 -0.22
CA GLY A 149 -8.07 2.86 1.13
C GLY A 149 -7.14 3.32 2.24
N TYR A 150 -6.05 4.02 1.93
CA TYR A 150 -5.12 4.53 2.92
C TYR A 150 -5.48 5.98 3.24
N TYR A 151 -6.00 6.29 4.42
CA TYR A 151 -6.31 7.69 4.76
C TYR A 151 -5.06 8.46 5.22
N ASN A 152 -4.26 8.92 4.26
CA ASN A 152 -2.96 9.56 4.45
C ASN A 152 -2.98 11.10 4.24
N SER A 153 -4.14 11.73 4.37
CA SER A 153 -4.33 13.17 4.20
C SER A 153 -4.96 13.79 5.45
N ASN A 154 -5.18 15.10 5.46
CA ASN A 154 -5.79 15.83 6.59
C ASN A 154 -5.06 15.70 7.94
N GLY A 155 -3.75 15.45 7.90
CA GLY A 155 -2.91 15.24 9.08
C GLY A 155 -2.91 13.80 9.61
N ASN A 156 -3.58 12.87 8.91
CA ASN A 156 -3.54 11.45 9.23
C ASN A 156 -2.30 10.77 8.64
N ASP A 157 -1.79 9.78 9.36
CA ASP A 157 -0.76 8.85 8.90
C ASP A 157 -1.40 7.47 8.75
N ALA A 158 -1.73 7.10 7.51
CA ALA A 158 -2.37 5.82 7.21
C ALA A 158 -1.47 4.64 7.59
N TYR A 159 -0.17 4.77 7.34
CA TYR A 159 0.79 3.69 7.55
C TYR A 159 1.02 3.43 9.04
N LYS A 160 0.98 4.46 9.88
CA LYS A 160 0.99 4.30 11.35
C LYS A 160 -0.26 3.59 11.85
N THR A 161 -1.42 3.94 11.31
CA THR A 161 -2.70 3.32 11.70
C THR A 161 -2.77 1.85 11.28
N LEU A 162 -2.34 1.53 10.06
CA LEU A 162 -2.17 0.14 9.60
C LEU A 162 -1.15 -0.63 10.45
N SER A 163 -0.02 0.00 10.77
CA SER A 163 1.02 -0.59 11.61
C SER A 163 0.48 -0.99 13.00
N ASN A 164 -0.37 -0.17 13.61
CA ASN A 164 -1.04 -0.53 14.87
C ASN A 164 -1.96 -1.75 14.72
N THR A 165 -2.72 -1.83 13.63
CA THR A 165 -3.59 -2.99 13.34
C THR A 165 -2.78 -4.27 13.17
N PHE A 166 -1.63 -4.18 12.49
CA PHE A 166 -0.71 -5.30 12.32
C PHE A 166 -0.06 -5.70 13.65
N LYS A 167 0.33 -4.72 14.48
CA LYS A 167 0.89 -4.95 15.82
C LYS A 167 -0.04 -5.75 16.71
N ASN A 168 -1.33 -5.42 16.70
CA ASN A 168 -2.36 -6.12 17.50
C ASN A 168 -2.43 -7.62 17.19
N ASN A 169 -2.07 -8.01 15.96
CA ASN A 169 -2.10 -9.40 15.49
C ASN A 169 -0.69 -10.06 15.45
N ASN A 170 0.33 -9.36 15.96
CA ASN A 170 1.74 -9.77 15.91
C ASN A 170 2.23 -10.03 14.45
N VAL A 171 1.82 -9.19 13.50
CA VAL A 171 2.11 -9.37 12.06
C VAL A 171 3.19 -8.38 11.62
N ARG A 172 4.12 -8.83 10.78
CA ARG A 172 5.16 -8.01 10.16
C ARG A 172 4.57 -7.16 9.03
N PHE A 173 5.09 -5.94 8.92
CA PHE A 173 4.72 -4.97 7.89
C PHE A 173 5.61 -5.17 6.67
N ASP A 174 5.03 -5.69 5.59
CA ASP A 174 5.71 -5.85 4.30
C ASP A 174 5.26 -4.76 3.33
N PHE A 175 6.21 -4.07 2.71
CA PHE A 175 5.97 -2.91 1.86
C PHE A 175 6.72 -2.97 0.55
N THR A 176 6.14 -2.47 -0.53
CA THR A 176 6.74 -2.52 -1.88
C THR A 176 7.47 -1.22 -2.25
N CYS A 177 8.00 -1.17 -3.48
CA CYS A 177 8.63 0.01 -4.11
C CYS A 177 10.03 0.36 -3.57
N LEU A 178 10.71 -0.57 -2.88
CA LEU A 178 12.05 -0.31 -2.32
C LEU A 178 13.13 0.00 -3.36
N GLU A 179 12.93 -0.37 -4.63
CA GLU A 179 13.87 -0.12 -5.71
C GLU A 179 13.78 1.30 -6.29
N MET A 180 12.70 2.01 -5.99
CA MET A 180 12.41 3.29 -6.63
C MET A 180 13.05 4.45 -5.86
N SER A 181 13.81 5.29 -6.57
CA SER A 181 14.56 6.42 -5.99
C SER A 181 14.19 7.80 -6.58
N GLY A 182 13.53 7.84 -7.72
CA GLY A 182 13.18 9.07 -8.44
C GLY A 182 11.82 9.67 -8.03
N THR A 183 11.51 10.82 -8.62
CA THR A 183 10.19 11.47 -8.55
C THR A 183 9.62 11.66 -9.96
N ASP A 184 8.30 11.76 -10.05
CA ASP A 184 7.62 12.16 -11.28
C ASP A 184 6.65 13.29 -10.96
N GLY A 185 7.10 14.52 -11.24
CA GLY A 185 6.37 15.73 -10.92
C GLY A 185 5.04 15.85 -11.67
N SER A 186 4.89 15.22 -12.83
CA SER A 186 3.64 15.22 -13.60
C SER A 186 2.54 14.38 -12.94
N CYS A 187 2.95 13.49 -12.04
CA CYS A 187 2.11 12.56 -11.30
C CYS A 187 2.20 12.76 -9.80
N GLY A 188 2.83 13.85 -9.32
CA GLY A 188 3.06 14.08 -7.88
C GLY A 188 3.74 12.90 -7.18
N SER A 189 4.55 12.13 -7.89
CA SER A 189 5.02 10.82 -7.46
C SER A 189 6.32 10.92 -6.67
N SER A 190 6.38 10.26 -5.50
CA SER A 190 7.57 10.25 -4.64
C SER A 190 7.76 8.93 -3.88
N PRO A 191 8.10 7.83 -4.58
CA PRO A 191 8.20 6.50 -3.99
C PRO A 191 9.23 6.40 -2.86
N ALA A 192 10.40 7.04 -2.97
CA ALA A 192 11.42 6.97 -1.93
C ALA A 192 10.95 7.61 -0.61
N ASN A 193 10.23 8.73 -0.69
CA ASN A 193 9.66 9.41 0.48
C ASN A 193 8.50 8.59 1.07
N LEU A 194 7.67 7.97 0.21
CA LEU A 194 6.62 7.07 0.66
C LEU A 194 7.19 5.87 1.43
N VAL A 195 8.24 5.23 0.91
CA VAL A 195 8.94 4.13 1.59
C VAL A 195 9.47 4.58 2.95
N ASP A 196 10.06 5.79 3.03
CA ASP A 196 10.51 6.35 4.31
C ASP A 196 9.34 6.60 5.27
N GLN A 197 8.22 7.17 4.83
CA GLN A 197 7.05 7.37 5.67
C GLN A 197 6.55 6.03 6.23
N ALA A 198 6.33 5.04 5.37
CA ALA A 198 5.77 3.75 5.74
C ALA A 198 6.64 3.01 6.76
N PHE A 199 7.95 2.93 6.52
CA PHE A 199 8.86 2.23 7.43
C PHE A 199 9.20 3.01 8.70
N ASN A 200 9.21 4.35 8.66
CA ASN A 200 9.29 5.17 9.86
C ASN A 200 8.06 4.93 10.74
N ALA A 201 6.86 4.98 10.16
CA ALA A 201 5.61 4.72 10.87
C ALA A 201 5.62 3.33 11.54
N ALA A 202 5.94 2.27 10.77
CA ALA A 202 6.09 0.91 11.31
C ALA A 202 7.18 0.82 12.40
N GLY A 203 8.28 1.54 12.22
CA GLY A 203 9.35 1.66 13.22
C GLY A 203 8.87 2.27 14.53
N THR A 204 8.09 3.35 14.49
CA THR A 204 7.55 3.99 15.70
C THR A 204 6.57 3.11 16.47
N VAL A 205 5.86 2.20 15.79
CA VAL A 205 4.95 1.21 16.41
C VAL A 205 5.73 -0.02 16.93
N GLY A 206 6.95 -0.24 16.47
CA GLY A 206 7.79 -1.37 16.91
C GLY A 206 7.30 -2.72 16.36
N ILE A 207 6.90 -2.77 15.08
CA ILE A 207 6.63 -4.02 14.35
C ILE A 207 7.82 -4.42 13.48
N GLY A 208 7.94 -5.73 13.22
CA GLY A 208 8.90 -6.24 12.25
C GLY A 208 8.57 -5.74 10.86
N LYS A 209 9.60 -5.45 10.06
CA LYS A 209 9.48 -4.86 8.72
C LYS A 209 10.09 -5.79 7.69
N CYS A 210 9.37 -6.03 6.61
CA CYS A 210 9.82 -6.74 5.42
C CYS A 210 9.67 -5.83 4.20
N GLY A 211 10.22 -6.21 3.06
CA GLY A 211 10.01 -5.42 1.85
C GLY A 211 10.17 -6.19 0.54
N GLU A 212 9.63 -5.61 -0.52
CA GLU A 212 9.70 -6.11 -1.88
C GLU A 212 10.04 -4.99 -2.89
N ASN A 213 10.64 -5.34 -4.02
CA ASN A 213 10.64 -4.45 -5.18
C ASN A 213 9.30 -4.56 -5.94
N ALA A 214 8.82 -3.45 -6.48
CA ALA A 214 7.53 -3.40 -7.18
C ALA A 214 7.65 -3.80 -8.66
N LEU A 215 8.75 -3.43 -9.32
CA LEU A 215 9.00 -3.72 -10.74
C LEU A 215 10.13 -4.74 -10.93
N GLU A 216 10.08 -5.50 -12.03
CA GLU A 216 11.16 -6.40 -12.42
C GLU A 216 12.46 -5.62 -12.65
N LEU A 217 13.54 -6.08 -12.00
CA LEU A 217 14.83 -5.38 -12.03
C LEU A 217 15.88 -6.02 -12.93
N CYS A 218 15.68 -7.25 -13.40
CA CYS A 218 16.67 -7.98 -14.18
C CYS A 218 16.04 -8.58 -15.44
N GLY A 219 16.82 -8.64 -16.52
CA GLY A 219 16.46 -9.32 -17.75
C GLY A 219 17.71 -9.71 -18.53
N TYR A 220 17.52 -10.15 -19.77
CA TYR A 220 18.65 -10.36 -20.68
C TYR A 220 19.41 -9.03 -20.88
N GLY A 221 20.73 -9.07 -20.74
CA GLY A 221 21.59 -7.89 -20.79
C GLY A 221 21.92 -7.25 -19.44
N GLY A 222 21.29 -7.66 -18.34
CA GLY A 222 21.65 -7.25 -16.99
C GLY A 222 20.48 -6.79 -16.11
N CYS A 223 20.83 -6.11 -15.03
CA CYS A 223 19.93 -5.63 -13.99
C CYS A 223 20.04 -4.13 -13.76
N ASN A 224 18.97 -3.55 -13.20
CA ASN A 224 18.96 -2.21 -12.65
C ASN A 224 19.73 -2.17 -11.31
N THR A 225 21.04 -1.96 -11.39
CA THR A 225 21.94 -1.88 -10.23
C THR A 225 21.68 -0.67 -9.33
N ASN A 226 21.10 0.41 -9.86
CA ASN A 226 20.65 1.55 -9.08
C ASN A 226 19.47 1.17 -8.17
N GLY A 227 18.52 0.39 -8.70
CA GLY A 227 17.42 -0.18 -7.92
C GLY A 227 17.92 -1.09 -6.80
N PHE A 228 18.92 -1.94 -7.08
CA PHE A 228 19.58 -2.74 -6.04
C PHE A 228 20.24 -1.91 -4.96
N ASN A 229 20.96 -0.84 -5.33
CA ASN A 229 21.56 0.07 -4.37
C ASN A 229 20.51 0.75 -3.48
N GLN A 230 19.40 1.18 -4.07
CA GLN A 230 18.26 1.76 -3.34
C GLN A 230 17.70 0.75 -2.32
N ILE A 231 17.44 -0.50 -2.74
CA ILE A 231 16.94 -1.57 -1.85
C ILE A 231 17.89 -1.78 -0.68
N ILE A 232 19.19 -1.95 -0.94
CA ILE A 232 20.20 -2.16 0.11
C ILE A 232 20.17 -0.99 1.11
N ASN A 233 20.15 0.24 0.60
CA ASN A 233 20.13 1.44 1.43
C ASN A 233 18.88 1.50 2.30
N LYS A 234 17.69 1.29 1.72
CA LYS A 234 16.41 1.32 2.46
C LYS A 234 16.30 0.19 3.47
N CYS A 235 16.73 -1.03 3.11
CA CYS A 235 16.72 -2.17 4.03
C CYS A 235 17.61 -1.93 5.25
N LYS A 236 18.82 -1.40 5.04
CA LYS A 236 19.75 -1.07 6.13
C LYS A 236 19.28 0.13 6.96
N GLN A 237 18.83 1.20 6.31
CA GLN A 237 18.32 2.40 6.96
C GLN A 237 17.16 2.07 7.90
N HIS A 238 16.24 1.20 7.47
CA HIS A 238 15.02 0.89 8.22
C HIS A 238 15.08 -0.41 9.03
N GLY A 239 16.21 -1.13 9.00
CA GLY A 239 16.41 -2.37 9.75
C GLY A 239 15.40 -3.46 9.36
N LEU A 240 15.24 -3.72 8.06
CA LEU A 240 14.33 -4.76 7.58
C LEU A 240 14.81 -6.16 8.00
N THR A 241 13.86 -6.99 8.40
CA THR A 241 14.10 -8.39 8.79
C THR A 241 14.27 -9.29 7.58
N ALA A 242 13.57 -8.99 6.49
CA ALA A 242 13.64 -9.74 5.25
C ALA A 242 13.37 -8.84 4.03
N PHE A 243 13.87 -9.26 2.89
CA PHE A 243 13.54 -8.69 1.59
C PHE A 243 13.22 -9.82 0.61
N THR A 244 12.12 -9.70 -0.12
CA THR A 244 11.68 -10.67 -1.13
C THR A 244 11.81 -10.06 -2.53
N TYR A 245 12.62 -10.69 -3.38
CA TYR A 245 12.88 -10.22 -4.73
C TYR A 245 11.79 -10.67 -5.72
N LEU A 246 11.23 -9.70 -6.46
CA LEU A 246 10.34 -9.91 -7.60
C LEU A 246 11.14 -9.77 -8.91
N ARG A 247 11.34 -10.81 -9.72
CA ARG A 247 10.96 -12.22 -9.57
C ARG A 247 12.05 -13.08 -10.22
N MET A 248 12.12 -14.35 -9.85
CA MET A 248 12.91 -15.33 -10.61
C MET A 248 12.41 -15.44 -12.06
N THR A 249 13.25 -15.11 -13.03
CA THR A 249 12.98 -15.22 -14.47
C THR A 249 14.14 -15.90 -15.20
N ARG A 250 13.91 -16.35 -16.45
CA ARG A 250 14.98 -16.90 -17.28
C ARG A 250 16.05 -15.87 -17.59
N GLY A 251 15.67 -14.61 -17.82
CA GLY A 251 16.62 -13.51 -17.99
C GLY A 251 17.57 -13.35 -16.80
N LEU A 252 17.05 -13.45 -15.56
CA LEU A 252 17.88 -13.41 -14.36
C LEU A 252 18.85 -14.62 -14.25
N LEU A 253 18.38 -15.82 -14.56
CA LEU A 253 19.11 -17.07 -14.29
C LEU A 253 20.09 -17.46 -15.42
N ASP A 254 19.72 -17.17 -16.67
CA ASP A 254 20.46 -17.65 -17.85
C ASP A 254 21.52 -16.64 -18.31
N ASP A 255 21.34 -15.36 -18.00
CA ASP A 255 22.27 -14.31 -18.39
C ASP A 255 23.37 -14.16 -17.33
N GLY A 256 24.62 -14.45 -17.71
CA GLY A 256 25.77 -14.40 -16.79
C GLY A 256 26.02 -13.00 -16.20
N ASN A 257 25.69 -11.93 -16.92
CA ASN A 257 25.83 -10.57 -16.41
C ASN A 257 24.73 -10.25 -15.38
N ALA A 258 23.47 -10.56 -15.70
CA ALA A 258 22.36 -10.40 -14.76
C ALA A 258 22.57 -11.22 -13.48
N TRP A 259 22.96 -12.50 -13.62
CA TRP A 259 23.26 -13.37 -12.48
C TRP A 259 24.42 -12.84 -11.62
N GLY A 260 25.50 -12.35 -12.26
CA GLY A 260 26.63 -11.73 -11.56
C GLY A 260 26.22 -10.49 -10.77
N GLN A 261 25.37 -9.63 -11.36
CA GLN A 261 24.87 -8.44 -10.68
C GLN A 261 23.91 -8.76 -9.53
N PHE A 262 23.04 -9.76 -9.71
CA PHE A 262 22.11 -10.22 -8.67
C PHE A 262 22.84 -10.88 -7.49
N THR A 263 23.82 -11.74 -7.75
CA THR A 263 24.62 -12.37 -6.67
C THR A 263 25.42 -11.34 -5.86
N ASN A 264 25.96 -10.30 -6.52
CA ASN A 264 26.58 -9.16 -5.82
C ASN A 264 25.57 -8.33 -5.01
N PHE A 265 24.33 -8.18 -5.50
CA PHE A 265 23.26 -7.58 -4.71
C PHE A 265 22.96 -8.41 -3.44
N VAL A 266 22.78 -9.73 -3.58
CA VAL A 266 22.52 -10.64 -2.46
C VAL A 266 23.67 -10.63 -1.45
N SER A 267 24.94 -10.58 -1.89
CA SER A 267 26.08 -10.53 -0.97
C SER A 267 26.15 -9.24 -0.16
N ARG A 268 25.61 -8.13 -0.68
CA ARG A 268 25.58 -6.83 0.01
C ARG A 268 24.37 -6.64 0.91
N MET A 269 23.35 -7.49 0.76
CA MET A 269 22.17 -7.56 1.62
C MET A 269 22.40 -8.33 2.92
N ARG A 270 23.36 -9.26 2.92
CA ARG A 270 23.87 -9.91 4.13
C ARG A 270 24.58 -8.90 5.03
#